data_AF-A0A971QCY9-F1
#
_entry.id   AF-A0A971QCY9-F1
#
_cell.length_a   1.000
_cell.length_b   1.000
_cell.length_c   1.000
_cell.angle_alpha   90.00
_cell.angle_beta   90.00
_cell.angle_gamma   90.00
#
_symmetry.space_group_name_H-M   'P 1'
#
loop_
_entity.id
_entity.type
_entity.pdbx_description
1 polymer ?
#
loop_
_entity_poly.entity_id
_entity_poly.type
_entity_poly.pdbx_seq_one_letter_code
_entity_poly.pdbx_strand_id
1 'polypeptide(L)'
;LKDPPATQNAPSRTDGRGEAVEMLNCLRITDLPQVAGLLFPTNVVVIGSMPDSYGWARQVYSTLNEAGRFQNVPQLSQWQPTGP
;
A
#
# COMPACT_ATOMS: atom_id res chain seq x y z
N LEU A 1 -22.36 -5.77 -9.76
CA LEU A 1 -21.63 -5.42 -11.00
C LEU A 1 -21.92 -6.53 -12.00
N LYS A 2 -22.65 -6.24 -13.08
CA LYS A 2 -23.22 -7.27 -13.97
C LYS A 2 -22.20 -7.86 -14.95
N ASP A 3 -21.18 -7.08 -15.29
CA ASP A 3 -20.08 -7.46 -16.18
C ASP A 3 -18.79 -6.83 -15.63
N PRO A 4 -18.05 -7.51 -14.74
CA PRO A 4 -16.75 -7.00 -14.32
C PRO A 4 -15.82 -6.94 -15.54
N PRO A 5 -14.94 -5.93 -15.65
CA PRO A 5 -13.95 -5.90 -16.71
C PRO A 5 -13.10 -7.18 -16.69
N ALA A 6 -12.56 -7.56 -17.85
CA ALA A 6 -11.67 -8.71 -17.97
C ALA A 6 -10.59 -8.67 -16.88
N THR A 7 -10.32 -9.81 -16.26
CA THR A 7 -9.33 -9.89 -15.17
C THR A 7 -8.00 -9.33 -15.65
N GLN A 8 -7.29 -8.67 -14.76
CA GLN A 8 -5.91 -8.21 -15.01
C GLN A 8 -4.91 -9.39 -15.06
N ASN A 9 -5.40 -10.62 -15.27
CA ASN A 9 -4.64 -11.86 -15.35
C ASN A 9 -4.61 -12.33 -16.82
N ALA A 10 -3.96 -11.54 -17.66
CA ALA A 10 -3.75 -11.84 -19.07
C ALA A 10 -2.27 -12.14 -19.33
N PRO A 11 -1.95 -13.10 -20.22
CA PRO A 11 -0.56 -13.38 -20.58
C PRO A 11 0.08 -12.15 -21.25
N SER A 12 1.26 -11.75 -20.77
CA SER A 12 2.07 -10.70 -21.40
C SER A 12 2.76 -11.23 -22.66
N ARG A 13 3.21 -10.31 -23.52
CA ARG A 13 4.11 -10.66 -24.63
C ARG A 13 5.45 -11.16 -24.07
N THR A 14 6.01 -12.19 -24.70
CA THR A 14 7.29 -12.81 -24.30
C THR A 14 8.48 -11.87 -24.45
N ASP A 15 8.36 -10.80 -25.24
CA ASP A 15 9.38 -9.77 -25.43
C ASP A 15 9.27 -8.60 -24.43
N GLY A 16 8.35 -8.67 -23.46
CA GLY A 16 8.19 -7.68 -22.41
C GLY A 16 7.67 -6.32 -22.87
N ARG A 17 7.09 -6.21 -24.07
CA ARG A 17 6.53 -4.95 -24.61
C ARG A 17 5.00 -4.98 -24.77
N GLY A 18 4.32 -5.80 -23.98
CA GLY A 18 2.86 -5.93 -24.02
C GLY A 18 2.14 -5.02 -23.03
N GLU A 19 0.83 -4.87 -23.24
CA GLU A 19 -0.09 -4.06 -22.41
C GLU A 19 -0.03 -4.40 -20.90
N ALA A 20 0.40 -5.62 -20.55
CA ALA A 20 0.62 -5.99 -19.14
C ALA A 20 1.70 -5.15 -18.44
N VAL A 21 2.64 -4.52 -19.19
CA VAL A 21 3.62 -3.58 -18.63
C VAL A 21 2.97 -2.26 -18.23
N GLU A 22 2.03 -1.76 -19.03
CA GLU A 22 1.26 -0.55 -18.70
C GLU A 22 0.41 -0.75 -17.44
N MET A 23 -0.12 -1.96 -17.24
CA MET A 23 -0.87 -2.32 -16.03
C MET A 23 -0.04 -2.27 -14.74
N LEU A 24 1.27 -2.54 -14.79
CA LEU A 24 2.15 -2.39 -13.61
C LEU A 24 2.24 -0.93 -13.13
N ASN A 25 1.99 0.03 -14.04
CA ASN A 25 2.01 1.45 -13.74
C ASN A 25 0.61 2.01 -13.42
N CYS A 26 -0.47 1.31 -13.81
CA CYS A 26 -1.85 1.67 -13.43
C CYS A 26 -2.12 1.49 -11.92
N LEU A 27 -1.35 0.67 -11.22
CA LEU A 27 -1.48 0.45 -9.77
C LEU A 27 -0.68 1.47 -8.93
N ARG A 28 0.10 2.35 -9.58
CA ARG A 28 1.08 3.20 -8.88
C ARG A 28 0.48 4.28 -8.00
N ILE A 29 -0.80 4.62 -8.21
CA ILE A 29 -1.53 5.62 -7.41
C ILE A 29 -2.71 4.99 -6.65
N THR A 30 -3.28 3.90 -7.14
CA THR A 30 -4.56 3.36 -6.64
C THR A 30 -4.45 2.41 -5.45
N ASP A 31 -3.28 1.81 -5.17
CA ASP A 31 -3.17 0.77 -4.14
C ASP A 31 -2.15 1.05 -3.03
N LEU A 32 -1.60 2.27 -2.93
CA LEU A 32 -0.63 2.59 -1.86
C LEU A 32 -1.15 2.27 -0.45
N PRO A 33 -2.43 2.52 -0.10
CA PRO A 33 -2.98 2.10 1.18
C PRO A 33 -3.00 0.58 1.36
N GLN A 34 -3.40 -0.16 0.32
CA GLN A 34 -3.47 -1.62 0.34
C GLN A 34 -2.07 -2.24 0.45
N VAL A 35 -1.10 -1.73 -0.31
CA VAL A 35 0.30 -2.13 -0.24
C VAL A 35 0.86 -1.86 1.16
N ALA A 36 0.56 -0.70 1.77
CA ALA A 36 1.01 -0.39 3.11
C ALA A 36 0.51 -1.40 4.16
N GLY A 37 -0.72 -1.91 4.03
CA GLY A 37 -1.21 -2.99 4.90
C GLY A 37 -0.59 -4.35 4.59
N LEU A 38 -0.35 -4.66 3.31
CA LEU A 38 0.27 -5.93 2.89
C LEU A 38 1.76 -6.03 3.22
N LEU A 39 2.44 -4.92 3.48
CA LEU A 39 3.84 -4.88 3.93
C LEU A 39 4.04 -5.30 5.39
N PHE A 40 2.96 -5.59 6.12
CA PHE A 40 3.04 -6.09 7.49
C PHE A 40 4.04 -7.26 7.62
N PRO A 41 4.93 -7.27 8.64
CA PRO A 41 5.00 -6.36 9.78
C PRO A 41 5.99 -5.19 9.62
N THR A 42 6.33 -4.78 8.40
CA THR A 42 7.30 -3.68 8.16
C THR A 42 6.84 -2.37 8.79
N ASN A 43 7.77 -1.53 9.27
CA ASN A 43 7.43 -0.21 9.79
C ASN A 43 6.93 0.72 8.66
N VAL A 44 5.73 1.28 8.84
CA VAL A 44 5.12 2.26 7.94
C VAL A 44 4.99 3.59 8.68
N VAL A 45 5.55 4.65 8.12
CA VAL A 45 5.53 6.00 8.70
C VAL A 45 4.93 6.95 7.68
N VAL A 46 3.83 7.60 8.06
CA VAL A 46 3.21 8.68 7.29
C VAL A 46 3.67 10.02 7.90
N ILE A 47 4.08 10.95 7.05
CA ILE A 47 4.52 12.28 7.48
C ILE A 47 3.45 13.30 7.06
N GLY A 48 2.98 14.11 8.02
CA GLY A 48 1.97 15.14 7.82
C GLY A 48 0.54 14.63 7.98
N SER A 49 -0.36 15.10 7.12
CA SER A 49 -1.76 14.65 7.11
C SER A 49 -1.87 13.30 6.41
N MET A 50 -2.24 12.25 7.15
CA MET A 50 -2.52 10.96 6.54
C MET A 50 -3.88 10.99 5.83
N PRO A 51 -3.96 10.63 4.53
CA PRO A 51 -5.23 10.48 3.84
C PRO A 51 -6.10 9.37 4.47
N ASP A 52 -7.42 9.57 4.50
CA ASP A 52 -8.37 8.60 5.09
C ASP A 52 -8.31 7.21 4.43
N SER A 53 -7.87 7.14 3.16
CA SER A 53 -7.70 5.88 2.44
C SER A 53 -6.74 4.90 3.12
N TYR A 54 -5.80 5.39 3.96
CA TYR A 54 -4.88 4.57 4.75
C TYR A 54 -5.49 3.98 6.04
N GLY A 55 -6.75 4.31 6.36
CA GLY A 55 -7.43 3.79 7.55
C GLY A 55 -7.43 2.27 7.62
N TRP A 56 -7.64 1.58 6.49
CA TRP A 56 -7.57 0.12 6.42
C TRP A 56 -6.18 -0.42 6.80
N ALA A 57 -5.11 0.17 6.26
CA ALA A 57 -3.74 -0.24 6.56
C ALA A 57 -3.41 -0.10 8.05
N ARG A 58 -3.76 1.05 8.65
CA ARG A 58 -3.61 1.27 10.10
C ARG A 58 -4.38 0.23 10.91
N GLN A 59 -5.58 -0.14 10.46
CA GLN A 59 -6.41 -1.14 11.13
C GLN A 59 -5.80 -2.54 11.08
N VAL A 60 -5.15 -2.94 9.98
CA VAL A 60 -4.42 -4.22 9.89
C VAL A 60 -3.38 -4.33 11.01
N TYR A 61 -2.51 -3.33 11.15
CA TYR A 61 -1.48 -3.32 12.20
C TYR A 61 -2.07 -3.32 13.61
N SER A 62 -3.16 -2.58 13.82
CA SER A 62 -3.87 -2.55 15.11
C SER A 62 -4.50 -3.91 15.44
N THR A 63 -5.08 -4.58 14.45
CA THR A 63 -5.74 -5.89 14.60
C THR A 63 -4.73 -7.01 14.89
N LEU A 64 -3.52 -6.89 14.33
CA LEU A 64 -2.43 -7.86 14.50
C LEU A 64 -1.50 -7.51 15.68
N ASN A 65 -1.94 -6.64 16.61
CA ASN A 65 -1.23 -6.23 17.82
C ASN A 65 0.13 -5.53 17.60
N GLU A 66 0.33 -4.88 16.46
CA GLU A 66 1.57 -4.17 16.09
C GLU A 66 1.28 -2.70 15.72
N ALA A 67 0.30 -2.07 16.36
CA ALA A 67 -0.13 -0.69 16.07
C ALA A 67 1.02 0.31 16.08
N GLY A 68 2.04 0.10 16.93
CA GLY A 68 3.22 0.97 17.02
C GLY A 68 4.07 1.02 15.74
N ARG A 69 3.98 0.00 14.87
CA ARG A 69 4.71 -0.07 13.59
C ARG A 69 4.05 0.73 12.47
N PHE A 70 2.81 1.21 12.66
CA PHE A 70 2.14 2.13 11.74
C PHE A 70 1.98 3.51 12.39
N GLN A 71 2.86 4.45 12.04
CA GLN A 71 2.93 5.76 12.67
C GLN A 71 2.47 6.87 11.72
N ASN A 72 1.81 7.89 12.28
CA ASN A 72 1.59 9.16 11.59
C ASN A 72 2.22 10.29 12.41
N VAL A 73 3.20 10.97 11.84
CA VAL A 73 3.97 12.04 12.51
C VAL A 73 3.81 13.36 11.76
N PRO A 74 3.66 14.52 12.44
CA PRO A 74 3.53 15.80 11.75
C PRO A 74 4.75 16.16 10.88
N GLN A 75 5.95 15.79 11.32
CA GLN A 75 7.22 16.10 10.66
C GLN A 75 8.21 14.96 10.87
N LEU A 76 9.17 14.83 9.94
CA LEU A 76 10.20 13.79 10.01
C LEU A 76 11.07 13.86 11.29
N SER A 77 11.32 15.07 11.80
CA SER A 77 12.11 15.29 13.03
C SER A 77 11.48 14.69 14.30
N GLN A 78 10.18 14.39 14.26
CA GLN A 78 9.42 13.84 15.38
C GLN A 78 9.30 12.31 15.30
N TRP A 79 9.79 11.70 14.22
CA TRP A 79 9.78 10.26 14.07
C TRP A 79 10.78 9.59 15.03
N GLN A 80 10.34 8.55 15.71
CA GLN A 80 11.19 7.67 16.50
C GLN A 80 11.07 6.25 15.98
N PRO A 81 12.20 5.55 15.71
CA PRO A 81 12.16 4.15 15.30
C PRO A 81 11.45 3.32 16.36
N THR A 82 10.50 2.49 15.94
CA THR A 82 10.10 1.35 16.75
C THR A 82 11.32 0.46 16.94
N GLY A 83 11.55 0.04 18.19
CA GLY A 83 12.64 -0.89 18.52
C GLY A 83 12.55 -2.19 17.70
N PRO A 84 13.60 -3.03 17.75
CA PRO A 84 13.62 -4.32 17.06
C PRO A 84 12.39 -5.17 17.40
#